data_AF-A0A2V6FA83-F1
#
_entry.id   AF-A0A2V6FA83-F1
#
_cell.length_a   1.000
_cell.length_b   1.000
_cell.length_c   1.000
_cell.angle_alpha   90.00
_cell.angle_beta   90.00
_cell.angle_gamma   90.00
#
_symmetry.space_group_name_H-M   'P 1'
#
loop_
_entity.id
_entity.type
_entity.pdbx_description
1 polymer ?
#
loop_
_entity_poly.entity_id
_entity_poly.type
_entity_poly.pdbx_seq_one_letter_code
_entity_poly.pdbx_strand_id
1 'polypeptide(L)'
;MDSARQAGIIWVAAAGNSSEDNAVDPIYPASYDLDNIISVAATTRTDDLAFFSNYGATTVELGAPGAAIFSCWNGSDSDYRYYDGTSMAAPHVTGTCALLMAHFPNDNYQQIINRILSSVDPLPSLAGKCRSGGRLNLLKALGGSTPPPPQKPTITVVATDANAAEQGADTGTFTVSRTGGTSAALTVHFTLGGTAQNGADCR
;
A
#
# COMPACT_ATOMS: atom_id res chain seq x y z
N MET A 1 6.02 -21.35 -2.61
CA MET A 1 4.91 -20.45 -2.28
C MET A 1 4.20 -20.87 -0.99
N ASP A 2 4.23 -22.16 -0.63
CA ASP A 2 3.66 -22.64 0.64
C ASP A 2 4.27 -22.02 1.91
N SER A 3 5.59 -21.78 1.95
CA SER A 3 6.21 -21.09 3.09
C SER A 3 5.71 -19.64 3.23
N ALA A 4 5.44 -18.97 2.11
CA ALA A 4 4.86 -17.63 2.10
C ALA A 4 3.38 -17.68 2.55
N ARG A 5 2.62 -18.69 2.11
CA ARG A 5 1.26 -18.96 2.58
C ARG A 5 1.20 -19.18 4.09
N GLN A 6 2.10 -20.01 4.63
CA GLN A 6 2.21 -20.26 6.07
C GLN A 6 2.61 -19.00 6.87
N ALA A 7 3.36 -18.10 6.25
CA ALA A 7 3.69 -16.80 6.82
C ALA A 7 2.59 -15.73 6.64
N GLY A 8 1.45 -16.07 6.04
CA GLY A 8 0.34 -15.13 5.79
C GLY A 8 0.63 -14.10 4.70
N ILE A 9 1.56 -14.38 3.79
CA ILE A 9 1.93 -13.49 2.69
C ILE A 9 0.98 -13.70 1.50
N ILE A 10 0.38 -12.60 1.04
CA ILE A 10 -0.42 -12.55 -0.19
C ILE A 10 0.51 -12.39 -1.39
N TRP A 11 0.30 -13.21 -2.41
CA TRP A 11 0.99 -13.15 -3.70
C TRP A 11 0.07 -12.54 -4.75
N VAL A 12 0.36 -11.31 -5.17
CA VAL A 12 -0.37 -10.69 -6.28
C VAL A 12 0.38 -10.95 -7.58
N ALA A 13 -0.26 -11.62 -8.53
CA ALA A 13 0.35 -12.06 -9.78
C ALA A 13 -0.37 -11.42 -10.98
N ALA A 14 0.40 -11.00 -11.98
CA ALA A 14 -0.13 -10.52 -13.25
C ALA A 14 -0.66 -11.71 -14.07
N ALA A 15 -1.86 -11.58 -14.65
CA ALA A 15 -2.48 -12.68 -15.40
C ALA A 15 -1.80 -12.98 -16.74
N GLY A 16 -0.95 -12.11 -17.29
CA GLY A 16 -0.31 -12.28 -18.60
C GLY A 16 -0.87 -11.33 -19.68
N ASN A 17 -0.13 -11.15 -20.77
CA ASN A 17 -0.40 -10.13 -21.81
C ASN A 17 -0.51 -10.72 -23.24
N SER A 18 -1.03 -11.94 -23.37
CA SER A 18 -1.15 -12.70 -24.63
C SER A 18 -2.58 -12.79 -25.16
N SER A 19 -3.56 -12.17 -24.50
CA SER A 19 -5.00 -12.32 -24.81
C SER A 19 -5.53 -13.77 -24.69
N GLU A 20 -4.87 -14.58 -23.88
CA GLU A 20 -5.15 -16.03 -23.73
C GLU A 20 -6.00 -16.34 -22.49
N ASP A 21 -6.65 -17.51 -22.52
CA ASP A 21 -7.39 -18.04 -21.37
C ASP A 21 -6.47 -18.91 -20.51
N ASN A 22 -6.12 -18.43 -19.33
CA ASN A 22 -5.27 -19.13 -18.38
C ASN A 22 -5.91 -20.41 -17.81
N ALA A 23 -7.21 -20.62 -17.99
CA ALA A 23 -7.85 -21.91 -17.68
C ALA A 23 -7.48 -23.00 -18.69
N VAL A 24 -7.04 -22.62 -19.89
CA VAL A 24 -6.58 -23.52 -20.95
C VAL A 24 -5.05 -23.55 -21.01
N ASP A 25 -4.43 -22.36 -21.05
CA ASP A 25 -2.98 -22.16 -21.18
C ASP A 25 -2.44 -21.45 -19.94
N PRO A 26 -2.17 -22.19 -18.84
CA PRO A 26 -1.85 -21.59 -17.55
C PRO A 26 -0.49 -20.88 -17.57
N ILE A 27 -0.49 -19.63 -17.10
CA ILE A 27 0.73 -18.89 -16.81
C ILE A 27 1.06 -18.96 -15.32
N TYR A 28 2.32 -19.21 -15.00
CA TYR A 28 2.80 -19.24 -13.62
C TYR A 28 3.60 -17.98 -13.31
N PRO A 29 3.46 -17.41 -12.10
CA PRO A 29 2.77 -17.98 -10.94
C PRO A 29 1.24 -17.74 -10.85
N ALA A 30 0.64 -17.01 -11.78
CA ALA A 30 -0.75 -16.57 -11.67
C ALA A 30 -1.79 -17.71 -11.59
N SER A 31 -1.48 -18.87 -12.19
CA SER A 31 -2.39 -20.02 -12.28
C SER A 31 -2.10 -21.11 -11.23
N TYR A 32 -1.28 -20.84 -10.22
CA TYR A 32 -1.12 -21.76 -9.09
C TYR A 32 -2.43 -21.80 -8.27
N ASP A 33 -2.91 -23.01 -7.97
CA ASP A 33 -4.09 -23.23 -7.12
C ASP A 33 -3.72 -23.08 -5.63
N LEU A 34 -3.43 -21.85 -5.22
CA LEU A 34 -3.14 -21.49 -3.83
C LEU A 34 -4.06 -20.34 -3.40
N ASP A 35 -4.65 -20.49 -2.22
CA ASP A 35 -5.61 -19.53 -1.64
C ASP A 35 -4.99 -18.17 -1.23
N ASN A 36 -3.66 -18.05 -1.29
CA ASN A 36 -2.93 -16.82 -1.02
C ASN A 36 -2.47 -16.10 -2.29
N ILE A 37 -2.90 -16.54 -3.48
CA ILE A 37 -2.59 -15.87 -4.75
C ILE A 37 -3.80 -15.06 -5.21
N ILE A 38 -3.54 -13.85 -5.71
CA ILE A 38 -4.51 -13.03 -6.43
C ILE A 38 -3.94 -12.76 -7.83
N SER A 39 -4.45 -13.46 -8.82
CA SER A 39 -4.23 -13.28 -10.24
C SER A 39 -5.07 -12.11 -10.78
N VAL A 40 -4.42 -11.18 -11.48
CA VAL A 40 -5.02 -9.89 -11.84
C VAL A 40 -5.01 -9.67 -13.35
N ALA A 41 -6.20 -9.52 -13.93
CA ALA A 41 -6.41 -9.07 -15.31
C ALA A 41 -6.30 -7.54 -15.41
N ALA A 42 -5.96 -7.04 -16.60
CA ALA A 42 -5.87 -5.62 -16.89
C ALA A 42 -7.18 -5.11 -17.49
N THR A 43 -7.68 -4.00 -16.95
CA THR A 43 -8.79 -3.24 -17.52
C THR A 43 -8.30 -1.93 -18.13
N THR A 44 -9.07 -1.40 -19.06
CA THR A 44 -8.87 -0.07 -19.65
C THR A 44 -9.56 1.01 -18.81
N ARG A 45 -9.32 2.28 -19.15
CA ARG A 45 -10.03 3.43 -18.58
C ARG A 45 -11.54 3.45 -18.88
N THR A 46 -12.02 2.65 -19.84
CA THR A 46 -13.44 2.52 -20.21
C THR A 46 -14.11 1.33 -19.55
N ASP A 47 -13.44 0.68 -18.58
CA ASP A 47 -13.93 -0.53 -17.91
C ASP A 47 -14.12 -1.74 -18.83
N ASP A 48 -13.36 -1.78 -19.92
CA ASP A 48 -13.23 -2.97 -20.77
C ASP A 48 -12.04 -3.82 -20.29
N LEU A 49 -12.09 -5.13 -20.54
CA LEU A 49 -10.90 -5.97 -20.48
C LEU A 49 -9.89 -5.45 -21.51
N ALA A 50 -8.66 -5.16 -21.09
CA ALA A 50 -7.64 -4.68 -22.02
C ALA A 50 -7.37 -5.73 -23.09
N PHE A 51 -7.24 -5.32 -24.35
CA PHE A 51 -7.18 -6.26 -25.48
C PHE A 51 -6.04 -7.28 -25.35
N PHE A 52 -4.94 -6.92 -24.68
CA PHE A 52 -3.78 -7.78 -24.43
C PHE A 52 -3.94 -8.68 -23.19
N SER A 53 -4.89 -8.39 -22.29
CA SER A 53 -4.96 -9.09 -21.00
C SER A 53 -5.33 -10.54 -21.19
N ASN A 54 -4.57 -11.43 -20.55
CA ASN A 54 -5.04 -12.77 -20.29
C ASN A 54 -6.22 -12.72 -19.30
N TYR A 55 -7.02 -13.77 -19.32
CA TYR A 55 -8.22 -13.93 -18.51
C TYR A 55 -8.37 -15.38 -18.07
N GLY A 56 -9.35 -15.68 -17.23
CA GLY A 56 -9.67 -17.04 -16.83
C GLY A 56 -10.79 -17.05 -15.80
N ALA A 57 -11.90 -17.72 -16.13
CA ALA A 57 -13.09 -17.72 -15.28
C ALA A 57 -12.85 -18.29 -13.87
N THR A 58 -11.86 -19.19 -13.73
CA THR A 58 -11.50 -19.85 -12.48
C THR A 58 -10.05 -19.62 -12.05
N THR A 59 -9.20 -19.05 -12.91
CA THR A 59 -7.75 -18.88 -12.69
C THR A 59 -7.31 -17.41 -12.58
N VAL A 60 -8.24 -16.47 -12.77
CA VAL A 60 -8.03 -15.04 -12.56
C VAL A 60 -9.05 -14.54 -11.56
N GLU A 61 -8.63 -13.86 -10.50
CA GLU A 61 -9.51 -13.44 -9.43
C GLU A 61 -10.33 -12.19 -9.78
N LEU A 62 -9.69 -11.15 -10.33
CA LEU A 62 -10.33 -9.86 -10.62
C LEU A 62 -9.59 -9.06 -11.69
N GLY A 63 -10.23 -8.00 -12.20
CA GLY A 63 -9.60 -6.98 -13.02
C GLY A 63 -9.11 -5.78 -12.21
N ALA A 64 -8.07 -5.10 -12.68
CA ALA A 64 -7.67 -3.78 -12.19
C ALA A 64 -7.09 -2.92 -13.33
N PRO A 65 -7.02 -1.58 -13.18
CA PRO A 65 -6.50 -0.70 -14.22
C PRO A 65 -5.08 -1.09 -14.64
N GLY A 66 -4.91 -1.46 -15.91
CA GLY A 66 -3.64 -1.93 -16.45
C GLY A 66 -3.28 -1.39 -17.83
N ALA A 67 -4.18 -0.65 -18.48
CA ALA A 67 -3.87 0.04 -19.74
C ALA A 67 -3.68 1.55 -19.53
N ALA A 68 -2.70 2.14 -20.20
CA ALA A 68 -2.29 3.54 -20.13
C ALA A 68 -2.06 4.02 -18.68
N ILE A 69 -1.28 3.24 -17.91
CA ILE A 69 -0.95 3.59 -16.52
C ILE A 69 0.31 4.43 -16.49
N PHE A 70 0.20 5.63 -15.91
CA PHE A 70 1.33 6.55 -15.72
C PHE A 70 2.06 6.23 -14.41
N SER A 71 3.36 5.98 -14.47
CA SER A 71 4.17 5.72 -13.27
C SER A 71 5.63 6.12 -13.46
N CYS A 72 6.39 6.10 -12.37
CA CYS A 72 7.82 6.37 -12.37
C CYS A 72 8.56 5.40 -13.29
N TRP A 73 9.63 5.87 -13.93
CA TRP A 73 10.44 5.07 -14.83
C TRP A 73 11.94 5.19 -14.52
N ASN A 74 12.73 4.23 -14.99
CA ASN A 74 14.15 4.11 -14.65
C ASN A 74 15.09 4.99 -15.49
N GLY A 75 14.57 5.99 -16.20
CA GLY A 75 15.39 6.89 -17.03
C GLY A 75 16.02 8.06 -16.26
N SER A 76 15.39 8.52 -15.17
CA SER A 76 15.91 9.55 -14.25
C SER A 76 15.03 9.66 -13.00
N ASP A 77 15.45 10.43 -11.99
CA ASP A 77 14.68 10.70 -10.75
C ASP A 77 13.34 11.42 -11.00
N SER A 78 13.15 11.99 -12.19
CA SER A 78 11.92 12.64 -12.62
C SER A 78 11.31 12.00 -13.86
N ASP A 79 11.74 10.80 -14.26
CA ASP A 79 11.19 10.13 -15.45
C ASP A 79 9.88 9.41 -15.08
N TYR A 80 8.88 9.58 -15.94
CA TYR A 80 7.58 8.95 -15.83
C TYR A 80 7.08 8.56 -17.21
N ARG A 81 6.45 7.39 -17.31
CA ARG A 81 5.95 6.88 -18.58
C ARG A 81 4.58 6.24 -18.43
N TYR A 82 3.84 6.26 -19.53
CA TYR A 82 2.68 5.42 -19.71
C TYR A 82 3.12 4.03 -20.13
N TYR A 83 2.57 3.01 -19.48
CA TYR A 83 2.77 1.62 -19.86
C TYR A 83 1.47 0.83 -19.79
N ASP A 84 1.45 -0.26 -20.55
CA ASP A 84 0.34 -1.20 -20.64
C ASP A 84 0.79 -2.57 -20.12
N GLY A 85 -0.07 -3.22 -19.34
CA GLY A 85 0.14 -4.61 -18.92
C GLY A 85 -0.67 -5.00 -17.70
N THR A 86 -0.90 -6.30 -17.55
CA THR A 86 -1.32 -6.90 -16.28
C THR A 86 -0.30 -6.65 -15.16
N SER A 87 0.98 -6.44 -15.52
CA SER A 87 2.04 -5.94 -14.62
C SER A 87 1.74 -4.56 -14.02
N MET A 88 0.93 -3.73 -14.70
CA MET A 88 0.49 -2.43 -14.18
C MET A 88 -0.84 -2.55 -13.41
N ALA A 89 -1.62 -3.60 -13.66
CA ALA A 89 -2.81 -3.93 -12.88
C ALA A 89 -2.47 -4.50 -11.50
N ALA A 90 -1.52 -5.45 -11.43
CA ALA A 90 -1.07 -6.08 -10.19
C ALA A 90 -0.66 -5.10 -9.06
N PRO A 91 0.09 -4.01 -9.29
CA PRO A 91 0.44 -3.07 -8.21
C PRO A 91 -0.76 -2.31 -7.63
N HIS A 92 -1.87 -2.12 -8.37
CA HIS A 92 -3.09 -1.54 -7.80
C HIS A 92 -3.72 -2.46 -6.75
N VAL A 93 -3.75 -3.76 -7.03
CA VAL A 93 -4.24 -4.79 -6.09
C VAL A 93 -3.27 -4.96 -4.92
N THR A 94 -1.96 -4.93 -5.18
CA THR A 94 -0.92 -4.98 -4.13
C THR A 94 -1.03 -3.81 -3.16
N GLY A 95 -1.16 -2.58 -3.67
CA GLY A 95 -1.36 -1.40 -2.85
C GLY A 95 -2.66 -1.46 -2.04
N THR A 96 -3.72 -2.04 -2.63
CA THR A 96 -4.97 -2.28 -1.90
C THR A 96 -4.79 -3.29 -0.77
N CYS A 97 -4.09 -4.40 -0.99
CA CYS A 97 -3.77 -5.37 0.06
C CYS A 97 -3.03 -4.71 1.23
N ALA A 98 -1.98 -3.93 0.92
CA ALA A 98 -1.20 -3.22 1.93
C ALA A 98 -2.05 -2.24 2.74
N LEU A 99 -2.93 -1.49 2.07
CA LEU A 99 -3.82 -0.55 2.75
C LEU A 99 -4.86 -1.26 3.63
N LEU A 100 -5.44 -2.37 3.16
CA LEU A 100 -6.38 -3.17 3.94
C LEU A 100 -5.70 -3.82 5.15
N MET A 101 -4.47 -4.33 5.01
CA MET A 101 -3.69 -4.85 6.13
C MET A 101 -3.42 -3.78 7.18
N ALA A 102 -3.18 -2.53 6.76
CA ALA A 102 -3.01 -1.41 7.69
C ALA A 102 -4.32 -1.01 8.37
N HIS A 103 -5.45 -1.08 7.66
CA HIS A 103 -6.76 -0.69 8.19
C HIS A 103 -7.42 -1.77 9.05
N PHE A 104 -7.19 -3.05 8.73
CA PHE A 104 -7.71 -4.22 9.42
C PHE A 104 -6.55 -5.08 9.96
N PRO A 105 -5.80 -4.62 10.99
CA PRO A 105 -4.58 -5.29 11.46
C PRO A 105 -4.82 -6.67 12.09
N ASN A 106 -6.08 -7.00 12.41
CA ASN A 106 -6.47 -8.30 12.96
C ASN A 106 -6.94 -9.29 11.89
N ASP A 107 -7.08 -8.84 10.64
CA ASP A 107 -7.48 -9.71 9.55
C ASP A 107 -6.29 -10.56 9.09
N ASN A 108 -6.53 -11.86 8.91
CA ASN A 108 -5.59 -12.74 8.25
C ASN A 108 -5.60 -12.53 6.72
N TYR A 109 -4.65 -13.13 6.01
CA TYR A 109 -4.53 -12.97 4.56
C TYR A 109 -5.81 -13.36 3.80
N GLN A 110 -6.51 -14.43 4.20
CA GLN A 110 -7.74 -14.88 3.55
C GLN A 110 -8.86 -13.86 3.72
N GLN A 111 -8.97 -13.23 4.91
CA GLN A 111 -9.95 -12.18 5.17
C GLN A 111 -9.67 -10.95 4.31
N ILE A 112 -8.39 -10.55 4.16
CA ILE A 112 -8.01 -9.46 3.26
C ILE A 112 -8.37 -9.77 1.80
N ILE A 113 -8.03 -10.97 1.30
CA ILE A 113 -8.39 -11.41 -0.06
C ILE A 113 -9.92 -11.39 -0.24
N ASN A 114 -10.66 -11.95 0.72
CA ASN A 114 -12.11 -12.00 0.66
C ASN A 114 -12.75 -10.61 0.63
N ARG A 115 -12.21 -9.63 1.38
CA ARG A 115 -12.68 -8.22 1.28
C ARG A 115 -12.53 -7.68 -0.12
N ILE A 116 -11.38 -7.91 -0.76
CA ILE A 116 -11.12 -7.45 -2.13
C ILE A 116 -12.12 -8.09 -3.10
N LEU A 117 -12.24 -9.43 -3.07
CA LEU A 117 -13.05 -10.17 -4.05
C LEU A 117 -14.56 -9.97 -3.87
N SER A 118 -15.03 -9.76 -2.65
CA SER A 118 -16.45 -9.47 -2.37
C SER A 118 -16.85 -8.01 -2.61
N SER A 119 -15.87 -7.12 -2.82
CA SER A 119 -16.11 -5.67 -2.92
C SER A 119 -15.86 -5.10 -4.31
N VAL A 120 -15.66 -5.95 -5.32
CA VAL A 120 -15.43 -5.49 -6.70
C VAL A 120 -16.62 -4.69 -7.26
N ASP A 121 -16.36 -3.89 -8.28
CA ASP A 121 -17.39 -3.38 -9.18
C ASP A 121 -17.62 -4.41 -10.29
N PRO A 122 -18.79 -5.07 -10.37
CA PRO A 122 -19.08 -5.99 -11.46
C PRO A 122 -19.06 -5.26 -12.80
N LEU A 123 -18.36 -5.82 -13.79
CA LEU A 123 -18.27 -5.25 -15.13
C LEU A 123 -18.73 -6.28 -16.16
N PRO A 124 -19.61 -5.89 -17.12
CA PRO A 124 -20.02 -6.80 -18.19
C PRO A 124 -18.84 -7.38 -18.98
N SER A 125 -17.78 -6.58 -19.18
CA SER A 125 -16.55 -6.97 -19.87
C SER A 125 -15.73 -8.05 -19.14
N LEU A 126 -15.94 -8.21 -17.84
CA LEU A 126 -15.25 -9.19 -17.00
C LEU A 126 -16.13 -10.41 -16.64
N ALA A 127 -17.42 -10.39 -16.99
CA ALA A 127 -18.32 -11.51 -16.75
C ALA A 127 -17.81 -12.78 -17.45
N GLY A 128 -17.53 -13.83 -16.68
CA GLY A 128 -16.94 -15.08 -17.20
C GLY A 128 -15.47 -14.97 -17.64
N LYS A 129 -14.79 -13.85 -17.36
CA LYS A 129 -13.36 -13.62 -17.66
C LYS A 129 -12.49 -13.60 -16.41
N CYS A 130 -13.08 -13.45 -15.23
CA CYS A 130 -12.44 -13.65 -13.94
C CYS A 130 -13.47 -14.15 -12.93
N ARG A 131 -13.00 -14.72 -11.82
CA ARG A 131 -13.82 -15.33 -10.78
C ARG A 131 -14.80 -14.36 -10.14
N SER A 132 -14.38 -13.12 -9.89
CA SER A 132 -15.23 -12.08 -9.32
C SER A 132 -16.15 -11.42 -10.34
N GLY A 133 -15.85 -11.55 -11.64
CA GLY A 133 -16.56 -10.84 -12.72
C GLY A 133 -16.47 -9.32 -12.61
N GLY A 134 -15.49 -8.77 -11.88
CA GLY A 134 -15.45 -7.35 -11.56
C GLY A 134 -14.06 -6.76 -11.42
N ARG A 135 -14.03 -5.43 -11.39
CA ARG A 135 -12.84 -4.61 -11.19
C ARG A 135 -12.66 -4.27 -9.72
N LEU A 136 -11.40 -4.20 -9.28
CA LEU A 136 -10.99 -3.68 -7.98
C LEU A 136 -11.72 -2.38 -7.60
N ASN A 137 -12.27 -2.35 -6.38
CA ASN A 137 -12.81 -1.14 -5.76
C ASN A 137 -12.31 -1.03 -4.31
N LEU A 138 -11.33 -0.16 -4.11
CA LEU A 138 -10.69 0.04 -2.80
C LEU A 138 -11.66 0.60 -1.75
N LEU A 139 -12.51 1.56 -2.12
CA LEU A 139 -13.43 2.20 -1.17
C LEU A 139 -14.45 1.20 -0.61
N LYS A 140 -15.01 0.35 -1.47
CA LYS A 140 -15.90 -0.73 -1.04
C LYS A 140 -15.17 -1.74 -0.16
N ALA A 141 -13.93 -2.11 -0.51
CA ALA A 141 -13.13 -3.05 0.29
C ALA A 141 -12.80 -2.53 1.70
N LEU A 142 -12.74 -1.20 1.88
CA LEU A 142 -12.60 -0.53 3.18
C LEU A 142 -13.91 -0.40 3.97
N GLY A 143 -15.03 -0.93 3.46
CA GLY A 143 -16.34 -0.81 4.10
C GLY A 143 -17.03 0.54 3.87
N GLY A 144 -16.64 1.29 2.82
CA GLY A 144 -17.25 2.57 2.47
C GLY A 144 -16.75 3.77 3.27
N SER A 145 -15.70 3.59 4.08
CA SER A 145 -15.03 4.67 4.80
C SER A 145 -13.56 4.77 4.36
N THR A 146 -12.99 5.98 4.34
CA THR A 146 -11.57 6.15 4.04
C THR A 146 -10.75 5.93 5.31
N PRO A 147 -9.66 5.14 5.25
CA PRO A 147 -8.79 4.96 6.40
C PRO A 147 -8.20 6.32 6.79
N PRO A 148 -8.07 6.60 8.11
CA PRO A 148 -7.36 7.79 8.55
C PRO A 148 -5.94 7.76 7.95
N PRO A 149 -5.39 8.91 7.56
CA PRO A 149 -4.06 8.97 6.96
C PRO A 149 -3.03 8.28 7.86
N PRO A 150 -2.02 7.57 7.29
CA PRO A 150 -1.00 6.91 8.08
C PRO A 150 -0.39 7.88 9.10
N GLN A 151 -0.44 7.51 10.38
CA GLN A 151 0.01 8.39 11.45
C GLN A 151 1.55 8.45 11.41
N LYS A 152 2.10 9.53 10.85
CA LYS A 152 3.55 9.76 10.83
C LYS A 152 4.07 9.85 12.27
N PRO A 153 5.24 9.25 12.57
CA PRO A 153 5.85 9.45 13.87
C PRO A 153 6.13 10.94 14.06
N THR A 154 5.55 11.52 15.09
CA THR A 154 5.72 12.94 15.42
C THR A 154 6.57 13.04 16.67
N ILE A 155 7.53 13.94 16.67
CA ILE A 155 8.34 14.29 17.84
C ILE A 155 7.86 15.62 18.37
N THR A 156 7.57 15.67 19.66
CA THR A 156 7.19 16.89 20.37
C THR A 156 8.22 17.17 21.44
N VAL A 157 8.68 18.41 21.51
CA VAL A 157 9.61 18.90 22.54
C VAL A 157 8.86 19.94 23.34
N VAL A 158 8.79 19.75 24.66
CA VAL A 158 8.10 20.68 25.59
C VAL A 158 9.08 21.07 26.69
N ALA A 159 9.23 22.36 26.95
CA ALA A 159 9.87 22.84 28.18
C ALA A 159 8.92 22.54 29.34
N THR A 160 9.29 21.57 30.17
CA THR A 160 8.45 21.12 31.29
C THR A 160 8.75 21.84 32.59
N ASP A 161 9.81 22.64 32.60
CA ASP A 161 10.17 23.55 33.67
C ASP A 161 10.03 25.01 33.21
N ALA A 162 9.18 25.75 33.92
CA ALA A 162 8.89 27.15 33.63
C ALA A 162 9.79 28.14 34.40
N ASN A 163 10.59 27.66 35.37
CA ASN A 163 11.37 28.50 36.28
C ASN A 163 12.89 28.36 36.11
N ALA A 164 13.32 27.64 35.07
CA ALA A 164 14.72 27.48 34.68
C ALA A 164 15.46 28.82 34.72
N ALA A 165 16.59 28.85 35.44
CA ALA A 165 17.40 30.05 35.59
C ALA A 165 18.83 29.81 35.08
N GLU A 166 19.40 30.81 34.45
CA GLU A 166 20.80 30.80 34.00
C GLU A 166 21.81 30.93 35.16
N GLN A 167 21.35 31.44 36.33
CA GLN A 167 22.11 31.46 37.57
C GLN A 167 21.37 30.70 38.67
N GLY A 168 22.04 29.71 39.28
CA GLY A 168 21.50 28.88 40.35
C GLY A 168 21.61 27.38 40.05
N ALA A 169 21.09 26.54 40.94
CA ALA A 169 21.09 25.09 40.74
C ALA A 169 19.93 24.57 39.87
N ASP A 170 19.02 25.45 39.43
CA ASP A 170 17.80 25.05 38.73
C ASP A 170 18.04 24.95 37.21
N THR A 171 18.27 23.73 36.74
CA THR A 171 18.57 23.45 35.34
C THR A 171 17.27 23.23 34.57
N GLY A 172 17.09 23.96 33.47
CA GLY A 172 15.91 23.82 32.61
C GLY A 172 15.74 22.40 32.05
N THR A 173 14.53 21.88 32.16
CA THR A 173 14.19 20.53 31.71
C THR A 173 13.28 20.56 30.49
N PHE A 174 13.62 19.72 29.49
CA PHE A 174 12.79 19.49 28.32
C PHE A 174 12.36 18.04 28.27
N THR A 175 11.10 17.80 27.96
CA THR A 175 10.58 16.47 27.67
C THR A 175 10.43 16.31 26.16
N VAL A 176 11.09 15.27 25.62
CA VAL A 176 10.92 14.85 24.23
C VAL A 176 10.01 13.63 24.21
N SER A 177 8.89 13.74 23.50
CA SER A 177 7.93 12.65 23.33
C SER A 177 7.80 12.27 21.85
N ARG A 178 7.63 10.97 21.59
CA ARG A 178 7.29 10.43 20.27
C ARG A 178 5.87 9.90 20.31
N THR A 179 5.06 10.32 19.34
CA THR A 179 3.73 9.77 19.08
C THR A 179 3.71 9.11 17.69
N GLY A 180 2.81 8.15 17.47
CA GLY A 180 2.76 7.35 16.22
C GLY A 180 3.64 6.09 16.25
N GLY A 181 3.92 5.51 15.08
CA GLY A 181 4.63 4.22 14.98
C GLY A 181 6.06 4.25 15.54
N THR A 182 6.41 3.29 16.41
CA THR A 182 7.71 3.16 17.09
C THR A 182 8.64 2.11 16.48
N SER A 183 8.17 1.38 15.45
CA SER A 183 8.84 0.20 14.88
C SER A 183 10.14 0.48 14.11
N ALA A 184 10.47 1.75 13.84
CA ALA A 184 11.70 2.17 13.19
C ALA A 184 12.42 3.25 14.02
N ALA A 185 13.75 3.19 14.05
CA ALA A 185 14.58 4.23 14.65
C ALA A 185 14.34 5.58 13.95
N LEU A 186 14.24 6.64 14.73
CA LEU A 186 14.09 8.01 14.22
C LEU A 186 15.22 8.85 14.79
N THR A 187 16.12 9.31 13.92
CA THR A 187 17.19 10.24 14.31
C THR A 187 16.62 11.64 14.39
N VAL A 188 16.73 12.26 15.57
CA VAL A 188 16.37 13.66 15.78
C VAL A 188 17.65 14.45 15.96
N HIS A 189 17.93 15.35 15.02
CA HIS A 189 19.01 16.31 15.17
C HIS A 189 18.46 17.52 15.92
N PHE A 190 19.10 17.87 17.04
CA PHE A 190 18.81 19.09 17.77
C PHE A 190 20.08 19.92 17.88
N THR A 191 19.91 21.24 17.82
CA THR A 191 20.97 22.19 18.11
C THR A 191 20.50 23.04 19.26
N LEU A 192 21.28 23.08 20.33
CA LEU A 192 21.07 24.03 21.42
C LEU A 192 21.67 25.36 20.96
N GLY A 193 20.84 26.40 20.86
CA GLY A 193 21.24 27.75 20.46
C GLY A 193 20.60 28.79 21.37
N GLY A 194 21.25 29.94 21.51
CA GLY A 194 20.84 31.05 22.36
C GLY A 194 21.95 32.11 22.39
N THR A 195 21.62 33.34 22.75
CA THR A 195 22.61 34.42 22.91
C THR A 195 23.24 34.45 24.30
N ALA A 196 22.67 33.70 25.26
CA ALA A 196 23.09 33.70 26.65
C ALA A 196 24.57 33.32 26.78
N GLN A 197 25.39 34.29 27.14
CA GLN A 197 26.79 34.08 27.48
C GLN A 197 26.93 33.93 29.00
N ASN A 198 27.62 32.85 29.43
CA ASN A 198 27.93 32.60 30.83
C ASN A 198 28.65 33.83 31.43
N GLY A 199 27.96 34.56 32.31
CA GLY A 199 28.49 35.72 33.01
C GLY A 199 28.32 37.09 32.31
N ALA A 200 27.64 37.19 31.17
CA ALA A 200 27.40 38.48 30.50
C ALA A 200 25.93 38.94 30.51
N ASP A 201 24.98 38.02 30.40
CA ASP A 201 23.57 38.38 30.13
C ASP A 201 22.64 38.31 31.35
N CYS A 202 23.12 37.83 32.50
CA CYS A 202 22.37 37.81 33.76
C CYS A 202 22.82 38.94 34.71
N ARG A 203 21.95 39.93 34.94
CA ARG A 203 22.00 40.82 36.11
C ARG A 203 20.87 40.50 37.07
#